data_AF-A0A173V3I4-F1
#
_entry.id   AF-A0A173V3I4-F1
#
_cell.length_a   1.000
_cell.length_b   1.000
_cell.length_c   1.000
_cell.angle_alpha   90.00
_cell.angle_beta   90.00
_cell.angle_gamma   90.00
#
_symmetry.space_group_name_H-M   'P 1'
#
loop_
_entity.id
_entity.type
_entity.pdbx_description
1 polymer ?
#
loop_
_entity_poly.entity_id
_entity_poly.type
_entity_poly.pdbx_seq_one_letter_code
_entity_poly.pdbx_strand_id
1 'polypeptide(L)' 'MTGAQSRKIHTEPEWAWSLTDQAHKLGIPVFMKEDLVPIIGDENMIQEMPEEFNKVLEVQKSWKK' A
#
# COMPACT_ATOMS: atom_id res chain seq x y z
N MET A 1 -25.36 -7.03 0.53
CA MET A 1 -24.59 -6.13 -0.35
C MET A 1 -24.74 -4.70 0.16
N THR A 2 -23.61 -3.99 0.28
CA THR A 2 -23.45 -2.52 0.29
C THR A 2 -24.38 -1.68 1.16
N GLY A 3 -23.91 -1.34 2.37
CA GLY A 3 -24.52 -0.31 3.22
C GLY A 3 -24.52 1.08 2.57
N ALA A 4 -25.42 1.95 3.06
CA ALA A 4 -25.83 3.23 2.49
C ALA A 4 -24.73 4.29 2.22
N GLN A 5 -23.46 3.98 2.51
CA GLN A 5 -22.31 4.88 2.36
C GLN A 5 -21.33 4.45 1.26
N SER A 6 -21.58 3.32 0.58
CA SER A 6 -20.67 2.73 -0.44
C SER A 6 -20.37 3.61 -1.67
N ARG A 7 -20.98 4.79 -1.81
CA ARG A 7 -20.89 5.67 -2.99
C ARG A 7 -20.41 7.09 -2.70
N LYS A 8 -19.96 7.41 -1.48
CA LYS A 8 -19.67 8.81 -1.08
C LYS A 8 -18.22 9.13 -0.75
N ILE A 9 -17.34 8.14 -0.63
CA ILE A 9 -15.92 8.40 -0.39
C ILE A 9 -15.26 8.56 -1.76
N HIS A 10 -15.28 9.78 -2.29
CA HIS A 10 -14.46 10.14 -3.44
C HIS A 10 -13.07 10.48 -2.90
N THR A 11 -12.17 9.52 -3.00
CA THR A 11 -10.77 9.75 -2.65
C THR A 11 -10.12 10.41 -3.85
N GLU A 12 -9.75 11.68 -3.72
CA GLU A 12 -8.93 12.36 -4.72
C GLU A 12 -7.55 11.68 -4.81
N PRO A 13 -6.97 11.50 -6.00
CA PRO A 13 -5.62 10.95 -6.14
C PRO A 13 -4.59 11.68 -5.28
N GLU A 14 -4.73 13.01 -5.16
CA GLU A 14 -3.88 13.87 -4.33
C GLU A 14 -3.83 13.45 -2.86
N TRP A 15 -4.92 12.90 -2.33
CA TRP A 15 -4.95 12.39 -0.96
C TRP A 15 -4.01 11.20 -0.78
N ALA A 16 -4.01 10.26 -1.73
CA ALA A 16 -3.12 9.09 -1.69
C ALA A 16 -1.64 9.50 -1.81
N TRP A 17 -1.36 10.47 -2.68
CA TRP A 17 -0.02 11.04 -2.83
C TRP A 17 0.45 11.77 -1.56
N SER A 18 -0.42 12.57 -0.95
CA SER A 18 -0.10 13.29 0.30
C SER A 18 0.22 12.34 1.46
N LEU A 19 -0.51 11.23 1.58
CA LEU A 19 -0.21 10.20 2.59
C LEU A 19 1.11 9.49 2.33
N THR A 20 1.39 9.19 1.06
CA THR A 20 2.64 8.54 0.65
C THR A 20 3.84 9.43 0.98
N ASP A 21 3.78 10.71 0.62
CA ASP A 21 4.86 11.67 0.92
C ASP A 21 5.11 11.81 2.44
N GLN A 22 4.03 11.82 3.25
CA GLN A 22 4.16 11.84 4.71
C GLN A 22 4.81 10.57 5.26
N ALA A 23 4.42 9.39 4.75
CA ALA A 23 5.02 8.13 5.17
C ALA A 23 6.50 8.06 4.80
N HIS A 24 6.87 8.49 3.59
CA HIS A 24 8.27 8.55 3.14
C HIS A 24 9.11 9.51 3.96
N LYS A 25 8.57 10.66 4.36
CA LYS A 25 9.25 11.59 5.30
C LYS A 25 9.53 10.97 6.66
N LEU A 26 8.71 10.00 7.08
CA LEU A 26 8.88 9.25 8.33
C LEU A 26 9.66 7.94 8.14
N GLY A 27 10.12 7.63 6.91
CA GLY A 27 10.81 6.38 6.60
C GLY A 27 9.91 5.14 6.70
N ILE A 28 8.59 5.31 6.60
CA ILE A 28 7.61 4.22 6.68
C ILE A 28 7.38 3.70 5.26
N PRO A 29 7.58 2.38 5.00
CA PRO A 29 7.27 1.79 3.71
C PRO A 29 5.75 1.80 3.45
N VAL A 30 5.37 2.13 2.22
CA VAL A 30 3.96 2.27 1.81
C VAL A 30 3.50 1.06 1.00
N PHE A 31 2.32 0.55 1.33
CA PHE A 31 1.63 -0.47 0.54
C PHE A 31 0.22 0.00 0.20
N MET A 32 -0.04 0.25 -1.07
CA MET A 32 -1.35 0.69 -1.56
C MET A 32 -2.25 -0.51 -1.84
N LYS A 33 -3.52 -0.41 -1.43
CA LYS A 33 -4.52 -1.45 -1.67
C LYS A 33 -5.08 -1.34 -3.09
N GLU A 34 -5.40 -2.48 -3.70
CA GLU A 34 -6.02 -2.59 -5.04
C GLU A 34 -7.27 -1.69 -5.25
N ASP A 35 -7.99 -1.36 -4.17
CA ASP A 35 -9.15 -0.45 -4.22
C ASP A 35 -8.78 0.96 -4.70
N LEU A 36 -7.49 1.33 -4.66
CA LEU A 36 -6.97 2.60 -5.19
C LEU A 36 -6.73 2.56 -6.70
N VAL A 37 -6.68 1.39 -7.34
CA VAL A 37 -6.42 1.27 -8.79
C VAL A 37 -7.38 2.10 -9.64
N PRO A 38 -8.71 2.13 -9.38
CA PRO A 38 -9.64 2.99 -10.13
C PRO A 38 -9.41 4.50 -9.92
N ILE A 39 -8.62 4.89 -8.92
CA ILE A 39 -8.38 6.29 -8.52
C ILE A 39 -7.00 6.77 -9.03
N ILE A 40 -5.93 6.03 -8.73
CA ILE A 40 -4.55 6.44 -9.05
C ILE A 40 -3.99 5.74 -10.29
N GLY A 41 -4.61 4.64 -10.74
CA GLY A 41 -4.12 3.80 -11.82
C GLY A 41 -3.13 2.73 -11.36
N ASP A 42 -3.10 1.60 -12.07
CA ASP A 42 -2.23 0.45 -11.75
C ASP A 42 -0.74 0.80 -11.79
N GLU A 43 -0.35 1.63 -12.77
CA GLU A 43 1.02 2.08 -13.02
C GLU A 43 1.60 2.91 -11.86
N ASN A 44 0.72 3.49 -11.05
CA ASN A 44 1.04 4.40 -9.95
C ASN A 44 0.92 3.73 -8.57
N MET A 45 0.62 2.43 -8.54
CA MET A 45 0.52 1.66 -7.30
C MET A 45 1.90 1.46 -6.66
N ILE A 46 2.00 1.79 -5.38
CA ILE A 46 3.24 1.61 -4.59
C ILE A 46 3.10 0.37 -3.71
N GLN A 47 4.07 -0.54 -3.81
CA GLN A 47 4.18 -1.75 -2.99
C GLN A 47 5.60 -1.87 -2.45
N GLU A 48 5.90 -1.13 -1.39
CA GLU A 48 7.18 -1.20 -0.70
C GLU A 48 7.13 -2.26 0.40
N MET A 49 8.09 -3.19 0.37
CA MET A 49 8.21 -4.23 1.39
C MET A 49 9.17 -3.76 2.50
N PRO A 50 8.78 -3.83 3.79
CA PRO A 50 9.69 -3.54 4.89
C PRO A 50 10.92 -4.45 4.86
N GLU A 51 12.09 -3.94 5.23
CA GLU A 51 13.33 -4.75 5.28
C GLU A 51 13.23 -5.91 6.29
N GLU A 52 12.42 -5.75 7.35
CA GLU A 52 12.13 -6.78 8.32
C GLU A 52 11.50 -8.02 7.68
N PHE A 53 10.67 -7.82 6.65
CA PHE A 53 10.07 -8.93 5.91
C PHE A 53 11.12 -9.72 5.14
N ASN A 54 12.12 -9.05 4.56
CA ASN A 54 13.24 -9.74 3.89
C ASN A 54 14.00 -10.65 4.86
N LYS A 55 14.19 -10.23 6.12
CA LYS A 55 14.82 -11.07 7.15
C LYS A 55 14.00 -12.33 7.44
N VAL A 56 12.68 -12.20 7.53
CA VAL A 56 11.78 -13.37 7.73
C VAL A 56 11.85 -14.31 6.53
N LEU A 57 11.88 -13.78 5.30
CA LEU A 57 12.01 -14.58 4.08
C LEU A 57 13.33 -15.38 4.05
N GLU A 58 14.44 -14.78 4.47
CA GLU A 58 15.73 -15.49 4.59
C GLU A 58 15.68 -16.63 5.62
N VAL A 59 15.06 -16.40 6.78
CA VAL A 59 14.86 -17.46 7.79
C VAL A 59 13.98 -18.57 7.21
N GLN A 60 12.89 -18.25 6.51
CA GLN A 60 12.03 -19.26 5.88
C GLN A 60 12.76 -20.08 4.81
N LYS A 61 13.68 -19.48 4.02
CA LYS A 61 14.52 -20.23 3.08
C LYS A 61 15.36 -21.29 3.79
N SER A 62 15.83 -21.02 5.00
CA SER A 62 16.61 -21.98 5.79
C SER A 62 15.79 -23.17 6.30
N TRP A 63 14.46 -23.05 6.39
CA TRP A 63 13.54 -24.12 6.84
C TRP A 63 13.04 -25.00 5.71
N LYS A 64 13.23 -24.59 4.44
CA LYS A 64 12.95 -25.41 3.25
C LYS A 64 14.11 -26.35 2.88
N LYS A 65 15.06 -26.56 3.79
CA LYS A 65 16.22 -27.46 3.65
C LYS A 65 15.99 -28.73 4.45
#